data_AF-A0AA51RAL7-F1
#
_entry.id   AF-A0AA51RAL7-F1
#
_cell.length_a   1.000
_cell.length_b   1.000
_cell.length_c   1.000
_cell.angle_alpha   90.00
_cell.angle_beta   90.00
_cell.angle_gamma   90.00
#
_symmetry.space_group_name_H-M   'P 1'
#
loop_
_entity.id
_entity.type
_entity.pdbx_description
1 polymer ?
#
loop_
_entity_poly.entity_id
_entity_poly.type
_entity_poly.pdbx_seq_one_letter_code
_entity_poly.pdbx_strand_id
1 'polypeptide(L)'
;MVFISCQDDEDTDIIVDAIVSAPGDLLNASYPNTQVRVEGQGLSGLERIILDENIEVGFNPAYISDQAFIFTVPFDRSTGSRFGVQPLTFQTSRGSTTIDFEILQPVPVISSVSSETPLVGDLVTVEGEWFLDVSSVTFGGEAIEYTVNSEESLTIVIPESATGGADLEITTPGGTVSRYLEVSLGFTIVNISDFDGGGVRQDWFSFGDVGSFDPNVAGGPTGNFAQLAWEGSTENGFNGSSAGAGENFLDQSSTNPTEAFIEIDMSVNVEGAHVAIQLNAIDGANFAYNLIIENTEWNTYSFPLSEFRNNFGFGEVVEGSPNPSNVNQINVSIVQNDTPNPTIISFDNLKIKYRN
;
A
#
# COMPACT_ATOMS: atom_id res chain seq x y z
N MET A 1 -21.04 -89.77 0.82
CA MET A 1 -21.23 -88.39 1.32
C MET A 1 -19.93 -87.99 1.99
N VAL A 2 -19.07 -87.29 1.27
CA VAL A 2 -17.88 -86.64 1.81
C VAL A 2 -18.01 -85.21 1.30
N PHE A 3 -18.35 -84.30 2.21
CA PHE A 3 -18.35 -82.88 1.92
C PHE A 3 -16.89 -82.43 1.89
N ILE A 4 -16.41 -82.01 0.72
CA ILE A 4 -15.25 -81.13 0.63
C ILE A 4 -15.74 -79.76 1.08
N SER A 5 -15.23 -79.35 2.24
CA SER A 5 -15.26 -77.97 2.72
C SER A 5 -14.33 -77.17 1.80
N CYS A 6 -14.88 -76.44 0.83
CA CYS A 6 -14.19 -75.23 0.37
C CYS A 6 -14.28 -74.24 1.53
N GLN A 7 -13.12 -73.88 2.09
CA GLN A 7 -13.02 -72.61 2.78
C GLN A 7 -13.28 -71.54 1.70
N ASP A 8 -14.40 -70.83 1.82
CA ASP A 8 -14.49 -69.49 1.26
C ASP A 8 -13.40 -68.68 1.97
N ASP A 9 -12.26 -68.52 1.31
CA ASP A 9 -11.46 -67.31 1.50
C ASP A 9 -12.36 -66.20 0.93
N GLU A 10 -13.22 -65.63 1.79
CA GLU A 10 -13.89 -64.38 1.46
C GLU A 10 -12.77 -63.37 1.19
N ASP A 11 -12.59 -63.04 -0.10
CA ASP A 11 -11.89 -61.86 -0.56
C ASP A 11 -12.51 -60.69 0.20
N THR A 12 -11.88 -60.26 1.28
CA THR A 12 -12.32 -59.07 2.00
C THR A 12 -11.95 -57.89 1.11
N ASP A 13 -12.92 -57.47 0.30
CA ASP A 13 -12.82 -56.25 -0.51
C ASP A 13 -12.37 -55.09 0.37
N ILE A 14 -11.41 -54.30 -0.12
CA ILE A 14 -11.00 -53.07 0.58
C ILE A 14 -12.13 -52.06 0.42
N ILE A 15 -12.68 -51.63 1.55
CA ILE A 15 -13.72 -50.59 1.59
C ILE A 15 -13.12 -49.38 2.28
N VAL A 16 -13.24 -48.22 1.67
CA VAL A 16 -12.95 -46.94 2.30
C VAL A 16 -14.26 -46.16 2.38
N ASP A 17 -14.71 -45.89 3.60
CA ASP A 17 -15.96 -45.22 3.89
C ASP A 17 -15.79 -43.70 3.87
N ALA A 18 -14.66 -43.20 4.37
CA ALA A 18 -14.37 -41.77 4.45
C ALA A 18 -12.87 -41.49 4.54
N ILE A 19 -12.47 -40.34 4.01
CA ILE A 19 -11.17 -39.73 4.28
C ILE A 19 -11.43 -38.40 4.96
N VAL A 20 -10.95 -38.24 6.19
CA VAL A 20 -11.22 -37.06 7.03
C VAL A 20 -9.93 -36.29 7.27
N SER A 21 -9.92 -35.02 6.91
CA SER A 21 -8.76 -34.12 7.11
C SER A 21 -8.62 -33.62 8.54
N ALA A 22 -7.39 -33.53 9.02
CA ALA A 22 -7.04 -32.90 10.28
C ALA A 22 -5.98 -31.80 10.05
N PRO A 23 -6.26 -30.53 10.43
CA PRO A 23 -7.49 -29.99 11.01
C PRO A 23 -8.58 -29.71 9.96
N GLY A 24 -9.85 -29.67 10.39
CA GLY A 24 -10.95 -29.11 9.58
C GLY A 24 -12.04 -30.09 9.15
N ASP A 25 -11.90 -31.39 9.45
CA ASP A 25 -12.90 -32.46 9.20
C ASP A 25 -13.46 -32.45 7.75
N LEU A 26 -12.66 -31.99 6.77
CA LEU A 26 -13.01 -32.07 5.36
C LEU A 26 -13.13 -33.54 4.95
N LEU A 27 -14.20 -33.85 4.20
CA LEU A 27 -14.48 -35.20 3.72
C LEU A 27 -13.99 -35.36 2.29
N ASN A 28 -13.13 -36.35 2.05
CA ASN A 28 -12.52 -36.66 0.76
C ASN A 28 -11.82 -35.46 0.10
N ALA A 29 -11.39 -34.50 0.92
CA ALA A 29 -10.67 -33.31 0.49
C ALA A 29 -9.67 -32.91 1.57
N SER A 30 -8.55 -32.30 1.16
CA SER A 30 -7.60 -31.73 2.11
C SER A 30 -6.65 -30.71 1.46
N TYR A 31 -5.97 -29.93 2.29
CA TYR A 31 -4.86 -29.10 1.83
C TYR A 31 -3.55 -29.91 1.72
N PRO A 32 -2.58 -29.47 0.90
CA PRO A 32 -1.23 -29.98 0.88
C PRO A 32 -0.60 -30.18 2.27
N ASN A 33 0.19 -31.24 2.42
CA ASN A 33 1.01 -31.50 3.61
C ASN A 33 0.25 -31.64 4.94
N THR A 34 -1.07 -31.80 4.86
CA THR A 34 -1.93 -32.07 6.04
C THR A 34 -2.09 -33.57 6.27
N GLN A 35 -2.34 -33.94 7.53
CA GLN A 35 -2.64 -35.33 7.86
C GLN A 35 -4.13 -35.62 7.60
N VAL A 36 -4.40 -36.77 7.01
CA VAL A 36 -5.75 -37.29 6.83
C VAL A 36 -5.89 -38.66 7.48
N ARG A 37 -7.07 -38.92 8.04
CA ARG A 37 -7.46 -40.22 8.55
C ARG A 37 -8.38 -40.90 7.55
N VAL A 38 -7.99 -42.08 7.10
CA VAL A 38 -8.82 -42.94 6.26
C VAL A 38 -9.57 -43.91 7.18
N GLU A 39 -10.87 -44.06 6.97
CA GLU A 39 -11.76 -44.95 7.71
C GLU A 39 -12.43 -45.95 6.74
N GLY A 40 -12.56 -47.21 7.15
CA GLY A 40 -13.09 -48.25 6.28
C GLY A 40 -12.99 -49.66 6.87
N GLN A 41 -12.83 -50.65 5.99
CA GLN A 41 -12.71 -52.07 6.33
C GLN A 41 -11.69 -52.75 5.41
N GLY A 42 -11.01 -53.78 5.92
CA GLY A 42 -10.02 -54.52 5.14
C GLY A 42 -8.72 -53.75 4.89
N LEU A 43 -8.46 -52.67 5.64
CA LEU A 43 -7.31 -51.78 5.47
C LEU A 43 -6.01 -52.37 6.04
N SER A 44 -6.10 -53.48 6.78
CA SER A 44 -4.93 -54.19 7.28
C SER A 44 -4.09 -54.73 6.12
N GLY A 45 -2.77 -54.57 6.21
CA GLY A 45 -1.85 -55.00 5.14
C GLY A 45 -1.79 -54.06 3.93
N LEU A 46 -2.11 -52.77 4.10
CA LEU A 46 -1.87 -51.74 3.07
C LEU A 46 -0.41 -51.76 2.61
N GLU A 47 -0.21 -51.89 1.31
CA GLU A 47 1.11 -51.95 0.68
C GLU A 47 1.46 -50.63 0.00
N ARG A 48 0.48 -49.98 -0.66
CA ARG A 48 0.69 -48.76 -1.43
C ARG A 48 -0.51 -47.82 -1.33
N ILE A 49 -0.20 -46.53 -1.34
CA ILE A 49 -1.14 -45.44 -1.56
C ILE A 49 -0.64 -44.71 -2.81
N ILE A 50 -1.51 -44.54 -3.80
CA ILE A 50 -1.15 -43.97 -5.10
C ILE A 50 -2.12 -42.83 -5.41
N LEU A 51 -1.60 -41.62 -5.53
CA LEU A 51 -2.34 -40.41 -5.88
C LEU A 51 -2.15 -40.09 -7.37
N ASP A 52 -3.23 -39.68 -8.04
CA ASP A 52 -3.26 -39.33 -9.47
C ASP A 52 -2.57 -40.39 -10.36
N GLU A 53 -2.81 -41.67 -10.04
CA GLU A 53 -2.31 -42.86 -10.74
C GLU A 53 -0.79 -43.12 -10.67
N ASN A 54 0.04 -42.14 -10.32
CA ASN A 54 1.51 -42.25 -10.42
C ASN A 54 2.31 -41.72 -9.22
N ILE A 55 1.69 -41.01 -8.27
CA ILE A 55 2.38 -40.43 -7.11
C ILE A 55 2.28 -41.41 -5.94
N GLU A 56 3.39 -42.05 -5.56
CA GLU A 56 3.43 -42.88 -4.35
C GLU A 56 3.39 -42.02 -3.10
N VAL A 57 2.42 -42.30 -2.23
CA VAL A 57 2.24 -41.60 -0.96
C VAL A 57 2.84 -42.44 0.17
N GLY A 58 3.76 -41.83 0.91
CA GLY A 58 4.36 -42.44 2.09
C GLY A 58 3.37 -42.57 3.25
N PHE A 59 3.44 -43.68 3.97
CA PHE A 59 2.66 -43.91 5.19
C PHE A 59 3.50 -44.68 6.20
N ASN A 60 3.08 -44.66 7.47
CA ASN A 60 3.74 -45.42 8.53
C ASN A 60 2.90 -46.67 8.86
N PRO A 61 3.41 -47.90 8.61
CA PRO A 61 2.70 -49.13 8.91
C PRO A 61 2.28 -49.29 10.38
N ALA A 62 2.96 -48.61 11.31
CA ALA A 62 2.62 -48.63 12.73
C ALA A 62 1.30 -47.91 13.07
N TYR A 63 0.77 -47.10 12.15
CA TYR A 63 -0.49 -46.38 12.31
C TYR A 63 -1.63 -46.98 11.50
N ILE A 64 -1.51 -48.26 11.12
CA ILE A 64 -2.54 -48.98 10.36
C ILE A 64 -3.27 -49.94 11.29
N SER A 65 -4.59 -49.89 11.22
CA SER A 65 -5.49 -50.93 11.71
C SER A 65 -6.35 -51.42 10.54
N ASP A 66 -7.18 -52.44 10.78
CA ASP A 66 -8.11 -52.91 9.75
C ASP A 66 -9.21 -51.90 9.41
N GLN A 67 -9.47 -50.95 10.32
CA GLN A 67 -10.57 -49.98 10.21
C GLN A 67 -10.12 -48.55 9.88
N ALA A 68 -8.86 -48.22 10.15
CA ALA A 68 -8.35 -46.88 9.91
C ALA A 68 -6.83 -46.85 9.80
N PHE A 69 -6.34 -45.85 9.07
CA PHE A 69 -4.94 -45.43 9.09
C PHE A 69 -4.81 -43.94 8.83
N ILE A 70 -3.60 -43.40 9.00
CA ILE A 70 -3.29 -42.01 8.69
C ILE A 70 -2.16 -41.91 7.67
N PHE A 71 -2.23 -40.88 6.83
CA PHE A 71 -1.13 -40.48 5.96
C PHE A 71 -1.12 -38.96 5.80
N THR A 72 -0.02 -38.41 5.28
CA THR A 72 0.09 -36.99 4.95
C THR A 72 -0.11 -36.79 3.46
N VAL A 73 -1.00 -35.87 3.08
CA VAL A 73 -1.26 -35.56 1.67
C VAL A 73 0.00 -34.98 1.04
N PRO A 74 0.62 -35.66 0.07
CA PRO A 74 1.82 -35.15 -0.56
C PRO A 74 1.46 -34.01 -1.51
N PHE A 75 2.35 -33.04 -1.64
CA PHE A 75 2.25 -32.05 -2.69
C PHE A 75 3.64 -31.62 -3.14
N ASP A 76 4.00 -32.09 -4.32
CA ASP A 76 5.21 -31.70 -5.03
C ASP A 76 4.89 -31.63 -6.53
N ARG A 77 5.00 -30.43 -7.08
CA ARG A 77 4.72 -30.14 -8.49
C ARG A 77 5.75 -30.78 -9.42
N SER A 78 6.97 -31.00 -8.94
CA SER A 78 8.01 -31.70 -9.69
C SER A 78 7.70 -33.19 -9.89
N THR A 79 6.90 -33.78 -9.00
CA THR A 79 6.40 -35.15 -9.11
C THR A 79 5.01 -35.23 -9.74
N GLY A 80 4.46 -34.11 -10.24
CA GLY A 80 3.18 -34.07 -10.94
C GLY A 80 1.95 -33.77 -10.07
N SER A 81 2.12 -33.39 -8.80
CA SER A 81 0.97 -33.04 -7.94
C SER A 81 0.19 -31.85 -8.52
N ARG A 82 -1.14 -31.90 -8.38
CA ARG A 82 -2.05 -30.82 -8.83
C ARG A 82 -3.19 -30.63 -7.83
N PHE A 83 -3.83 -29.46 -7.92
CA PHE A 83 -5.06 -29.16 -7.19
C PHE A 83 -6.30 -29.72 -7.90
N GLY A 84 -7.39 -29.79 -7.15
CA GLY A 84 -8.69 -30.30 -7.59
C GLY A 84 -8.83 -31.80 -7.35
N VAL A 85 -9.91 -32.35 -7.92
CA VAL A 85 -10.28 -33.76 -7.77
C VAL A 85 -9.36 -34.66 -8.58
N GLN A 86 -8.89 -35.73 -7.95
CA GLN A 86 -8.01 -36.74 -8.54
C GLN A 86 -8.17 -38.11 -7.86
N PRO A 87 -7.89 -39.22 -8.57
CA PRO A 87 -8.04 -40.55 -8.01
C PRO A 87 -6.96 -40.82 -6.95
N LEU A 88 -7.40 -41.34 -5.80
CA LEU A 88 -6.54 -41.86 -4.73
C LEU A 88 -6.81 -43.35 -4.55
N THR A 89 -5.79 -44.16 -4.81
CA THR A 89 -5.88 -45.62 -4.82
C THR A 89 -5.15 -46.21 -3.63
N PHE A 90 -5.82 -47.12 -2.92
CA PHE A 90 -5.28 -47.91 -1.82
C PHE A 90 -5.13 -49.35 -2.27
N GLN A 91 -3.94 -49.93 -2.10
CA GLN A 91 -3.61 -51.28 -2.55
C GLN A 91 -3.12 -52.15 -1.40
N THR A 92 -3.67 -53.35 -1.28
CA THR A 92 -3.17 -54.43 -0.41
C THR A 92 -2.85 -55.66 -1.27
N SER A 93 -2.27 -56.71 -0.68
CA SER A 93 -2.10 -57.99 -1.35
C SER A 93 -3.41 -58.66 -1.79
N ARG A 94 -4.56 -58.24 -1.22
CA ARG A 94 -5.90 -58.80 -1.47
C ARG A 94 -6.69 -58.02 -2.54
N GLY A 95 -6.31 -56.80 -2.86
CA GLY A 95 -7.05 -56.00 -3.83
C GLY A 95 -6.70 -54.51 -3.79
N SER A 96 -7.51 -53.71 -4.47
CA SER A 96 -7.36 -52.25 -4.49
C SER A 96 -8.71 -51.56 -4.54
N THR A 97 -8.80 -50.39 -3.92
CA THR A 97 -9.95 -49.48 -4.05
C THR A 97 -9.47 -48.09 -4.42
N THR A 98 -10.27 -47.36 -5.21
CA THR A 98 -9.96 -46.01 -5.68
C THR A 98 -11.10 -45.07 -5.36
N ILE A 99 -10.78 -43.91 -4.82
CA ILE A 99 -11.74 -42.87 -4.45
C ILE A 99 -11.30 -41.53 -5.04
N ASP A 100 -12.28 -40.73 -5.44
CA ASP A 100 -12.04 -39.33 -5.81
C ASP A 100 -11.67 -38.51 -4.58
N PHE A 101 -10.50 -37.90 -4.60
CA PHE A 101 -9.95 -37.08 -3.53
C PHE A 101 -9.58 -35.69 -4.05
N GLU A 102 -10.00 -34.64 -3.36
CA GLU A 102 -9.73 -33.26 -3.77
C GLU A 102 -8.56 -32.66 -2.98
N ILE A 103 -7.53 -32.17 -3.69
CA ILE A 103 -6.50 -31.33 -3.07
C ILE A 103 -6.88 -29.86 -3.26
N LEU A 104 -7.16 -29.18 -2.15
CA LEU A 104 -7.51 -27.76 -2.15
C LEU A 104 -6.26 -26.89 -2.22
N GLN A 105 -6.34 -25.81 -3.00
CA GLN A 105 -5.28 -24.80 -3.02
C GLN A 105 -5.36 -23.91 -1.77
N PRO A 106 -4.26 -23.75 -1.01
CA PRO A 106 -4.20 -22.80 0.10
C PRO A 106 -4.34 -21.35 -0.38
N VAL A 107 -4.79 -20.47 0.51
CA VAL A 107 -4.67 -19.01 0.29
C VAL A 107 -3.18 -18.67 0.16
N PRO A 108 -2.78 -17.79 -0.78
CA PRO A 108 -1.41 -17.32 -0.88
C PRO A 108 -0.94 -16.66 0.42
N VAL A 109 0.37 -16.66 0.64
CA VAL A 109 0.98 -16.03 1.83
C VAL A 109 2.06 -15.07 1.37
N ILE A 110 2.08 -13.85 1.92
CA ILE A 110 3.21 -12.92 1.75
C ILE A 110 4.07 -12.98 3.01
N SER A 111 5.31 -13.44 2.88
CA SER A 111 6.26 -13.52 3.99
C SER A 111 7.11 -12.25 4.11
N SER A 112 7.55 -11.69 2.99
CA SER A 112 8.37 -10.47 2.96
C SER A 112 8.32 -9.76 1.61
N VAL A 113 8.82 -8.52 1.59
CA VAL A 113 9.01 -7.71 0.40
C VAL A 113 10.45 -7.19 0.38
N SER A 114 11.02 -6.98 -0.80
CA SER A 114 12.42 -6.53 -0.95
C SER A 114 12.66 -5.10 -0.46
N SER A 115 11.61 -4.28 -0.38
CA SER A 115 11.61 -2.93 0.21
C SER A 115 10.30 -2.72 0.95
N GLU A 116 10.36 -2.26 2.20
CA GLU A 116 9.18 -1.92 3.01
C GLU A 116 8.66 -0.50 2.70
N THR A 117 9.47 0.33 2.03
CA THR A 117 9.13 1.69 1.61
C THR A 117 9.67 1.97 0.19
N PRO A 118 9.25 1.20 -0.83
CA PRO A 118 9.67 1.43 -2.22
C PRO A 118 9.24 2.81 -2.72
N LEU A 119 9.98 3.32 -3.70
CA LEU A 119 9.56 4.48 -4.48
C LEU A 119 8.48 4.08 -5.49
N VAL A 120 7.72 5.06 -5.95
CA VAL A 120 6.93 4.90 -7.19
C VAL A 120 7.84 4.48 -8.34
N GLY A 121 7.40 3.54 -9.17
CA GLY A 121 8.18 2.96 -10.26
C GLY A 121 9.18 1.87 -9.85
N ASP A 122 9.41 1.63 -8.55
CA ASP A 122 10.35 0.60 -8.11
C ASP A 122 9.83 -0.82 -8.41
N LEU A 123 10.78 -1.71 -8.71
CA LEU A 123 10.56 -3.15 -8.72
C LEU A 123 10.64 -3.68 -7.30
N VAL A 124 9.59 -4.38 -6.86
CA VAL A 124 9.53 -5.03 -5.55
C VAL A 124 9.39 -6.54 -5.74
N THR A 125 10.32 -7.29 -5.17
CA THR A 125 10.19 -8.75 -5.05
C THR A 125 9.41 -9.07 -3.80
N VAL A 126 8.32 -9.82 -3.98
CA VAL A 126 7.43 -10.32 -2.95
C VAL A 126 7.74 -11.81 -2.76
N GLU A 127 8.15 -12.19 -1.56
CA GLU A 127 8.44 -13.57 -1.19
C GLU A 127 7.28 -14.13 -0.36
N GLY A 128 7.00 -15.42 -0.50
CA GLY A 128 5.77 -16.00 -0.01
C GLY A 128 5.61 -17.49 -0.27
N GLU A 129 4.36 -17.94 -0.22
CA GLU A 129 3.96 -19.31 -0.56
C GLU A 129 2.67 -19.29 -1.38
N TRP A 130 2.47 -20.36 -2.16
CA TRP A 130 1.24 -20.63 -2.92
C TRP A 130 0.90 -19.59 -3.99
N PHE A 131 1.91 -18.96 -4.62
CA PHE A 131 1.75 -18.09 -5.80
C PHE A 131 1.52 -18.91 -7.09
N LEU A 132 0.54 -19.82 -7.03
CA LEU A 132 0.14 -20.71 -8.11
C LEU A 132 -1.09 -20.16 -8.83
N ASP A 133 -1.02 -20.10 -10.16
CA ASP A 133 -2.11 -19.61 -11.03
C ASP A 133 -2.63 -18.22 -10.60
N VAL A 134 -1.70 -17.30 -10.27
CA VAL A 134 -2.02 -15.92 -9.87
C VAL A 134 -2.87 -15.26 -10.95
N SER A 135 -4.12 -14.95 -10.59
CA SER A 135 -5.13 -14.41 -11.50
C SER A 135 -5.24 -12.88 -11.45
N SER A 136 -4.75 -12.25 -10.37
CA SER A 136 -4.75 -10.80 -10.20
C SER A 136 -3.71 -10.38 -9.16
N VAL A 137 -3.06 -9.25 -9.41
CA VAL A 137 -2.31 -8.47 -8.42
C VAL A 137 -2.76 -7.02 -8.49
N THR A 138 -3.17 -6.46 -7.35
CA THR A 138 -3.66 -5.09 -7.24
C THR A 138 -2.91 -4.32 -6.17
N PHE A 139 -2.80 -3.00 -6.34
CA PHE A 139 -2.28 -2.07 -5.36
C PHE A 139 -3.27 -0.93 -5.15
N GLY A 140 -3.79 -0.78 -3.92
CA GLY A 140 -4.87 0.18 -3.65
C GLY A 140 -6.14 -0.08 -4.48
N GLY A 141 -6.36 -1.33 -4.91
CA GLY A 141 -7.45 -1.74 -5.79
C GLY A 141 -7.21 -1.52 -7.29
N GLU A 142 -6.10 -0.90 -7.70
CA GLU A 142 -5.70 -0.78 -9.11
C GLU A 142 -4.89 -2.01 -9.54
N ALA A 143 -5.17 -2.58 -10.71
CA ALA A 143 -4.39 -3.69 -11.24
C ALA A 143 -2.99 -3.22 -11.66
N ILE A 144 -1.96 -3.93 -11.21
CA ILE A 144 -0.55 -3.56 -11.48
C ILE A 144 0.16 -4.63 -12.31
N GLU A 145 1.28 -4.25 -12.91
CA GLU A 145 2.16 -5.20 -13.59
C GLU A 145 2.86 -6.11 -12.59
N TYR A 146 2.92 -7.40 -12.91
CA TYR A 146 3.62 -8.40 -12.10
C TYR A 146 4.22 -9.52 -12.96
N THR A 147 5.20 -10.21 -12.40
CA THR A 147 5.79 -11.43 -12.94
C THR A 147 5.87 -12.47 -11.84
N VAL A 148 5.25 -13.64 -12.04
CA VAL A 148 5.42 -14.78 -11.12
C VAL A 148 6.75 -15.45 -11.43
N ASN A 149 7.70 -15.39 -10.50
CA ASN A 149 9.03 -15.98 -10.67
C ASN A 149 9.03 -17.47 -10.31
N SER A 150 8.29 -17.84 -9.25
CA SER A 150 8.10 -19.20 -8.76
C SER A 150 6.83 -19.28 -7.89
N GLU A 151 6.55 -20.46 -7.34
CA GLU A 151 5.43 -20.67 -6.39
C GLU A 151 5.63 -19.91 -5.07
N GLU A 152 6.84 -19.39 -4.81
CA GLU A 152 7.25 -18.70 -3.59
C GLU A 152 7.69 -17.25 -3.84
N SER A 153 7.78 -16.80 -5.10
CA SER A 153 8.32 -15.46 -5.42
C SER A 153 7.59 -14.82 -6.60
N LEU A 154 7.26 -13.54 -6.45
CA LEU A 154 6.59 -12.70 -7.45
C LEU A 154 7.24 -11.32 -7.46
N THR A 155 7.45 -10.74 -8.63
CA THR A 155 7.93 -9.36 -8.78
C THR A 155 6.79 -8.45 -9.21
N ILE A 156 6.63 -7.30 -8.56
CA ILE A 156 5.67 -6.24 -8.93
C ILE A 156 6.40 -4.94 -9.29
N VAL A 157 5.69 -4.04 -9.97
CA VAL A 157 6.10 -2.64 -10.15
C VAL A 157 5.16 -1.75 -9.32
N ILE A 158 5.72 -0.89 -8.46
CA ILE A 158 4.91 0.12 -7.76
C ILE A 158 4.39 1.13 -8.79
N PRO A 159 3.07 1.36 -8.87
CA PRO A 159 2.51 2.20 -9.93
C PRO A 159 2.92 3.67 -9.73
N GLU A 160 3.24 4.35 -10.83
CA GLU A 160 3.54 5.79 -10.87
C GLU A 160 2.35 6.66 -10.40
N SER A 161 1.14 6.12 -10.45
CA SER A 161 -0.09 6.74 -9.95
C SER A 161 -0.25 6.66 -8.43
N ALA A 162 0.60 5.91 -7.70
CA ALA A 162 0.50 5.80 -6.26
C ALA A 162 0.65 7.17 -5.60
N THR A 163 -0.26 7.47 -4.67
CA THR A 163 -0.31 8.73 -3.92
C THR A 163 0.09 8.56 -2.45
N GLY A 164 0.51 7.35 -2.07
CA GLY A 164 0.96 6.97 -0.73
C GLY A 164 0.91 5.45 -0.57
N GLY A 165 1.08 4.98 0.67
CA GLY A 165 0.96 3.56 0.98
C GLY A 165 -0.46 3.01 0.76
N ALA A 166 -0.55 1.77 0.29
CA ALA A 166 -1.81 1.09 0.02
C ALA A 166 -1.69 -0.43 0.20
N ASP A 167 -2.83 -1.12 0.15
CA ASP A 167 -2.87 -2.58 0.19
C ASP A 167 -2.39 -3.19 -1.13
N LEU A 168 -1.37 -4.04 -1.05
CA LEU A 168 -0.98 -4.98 -2.09
C LEU A 168 -1.80 -6.26 -1.91
N GLU A 169 -2.59 -6.62 -2.91
CA GLU A 169 -3.40 -7.84 -2.89
C GLU A 169 -2.99 -8.80 -4.01
N ILE A 170 -2.82 -10.08 -3.67
CA ILE A 170 -2.48 -11.14 -4.62
C ILE A 170 -3.59 -12.19 -4.57
N THR A 171 -4.19 -12.49 -5.71
CA THR A 171 -5.31 -13.44 -5.83
C THR A 171 -4.90 -14.67 -6.63
N THR A 172 -5.25 -15.83 -6.10
CA THR A 172 -5.13 -17.15 -6.73
C THR A 172 -6.47 -17.89 -6.61
N PRO A 173 -6.65 -19.08 -7.23
CA PRO A 173 -7.85 -19.89 -7.00
C PRO A 173 -8.06 -20.30 -5.54
N GLY A 174 -7.00 -20.36 -4.73
CA GLY A 174 -7.08 -20.65 -3.29
C GLY A 174 -7.59 -19.48 -2.45
N GLY A 175 -7.61 -18.26 -3.00
CA GLY A 175 -8.08 -17.04 -2.34
C GLY A 175 -7.15 -15.86 -2.55
N THR A 176 -7.37 -14.81 -1.75
CA THR A 176 -6.63 -13.54 -1.81
C THR A 176 -5.87 -13.30 -0.51
N VAL A 177 -4.62 -12.87 -0.62
CA VAL A 177 -3.82 -12.32 0.46
C VAL A 177 -3.64 -10.83 0.28
N SER A 178 -3.62 -10.08 1.38
CA SER A 178 -3.41 -8.63 1.39
C SER A 178 -2.27 -8.27 2.35
N ARG A 179 -1.46 -7.29 1.97
CA ARG A 179 -0.42 -6.66 2.79
C ARG A 179 -0.37 -5.18 2.51
N TYR A 180 -0.48 -4.36 3.56
CA TYR A 180 -0.23 -2.93 3.46
C TYR A 180 1.26 -2.67 3.18
N LEU A 181 1.55 -1.85 2.17
CA LEU A 181 2.90 -1.44 1.80
C LEU A 181 2.96 0.08 1.75
N GLU A 182 3.84 0.66 2.57
CA GLU A 182 4.16 2.08 2.53
C GLU A 182 4.88 2.41 1.22
N VAL A 183 4.53 3.52 0.57
CA VAL A 183 5.18 3.96 -0.67
C VAL A 183 5.74 5.35 -0.46
N SER A 184 7.03 5.48 -0.71
CA SER A 184 7.68 6.77 -0.76
C SER A 184 7.39 7.41 -2.12
N LEU A 185 6.83 8.60 -2.11
CA LEU A 185 6.58 9.36 -3.34
C LEU A 185 7.86 10.05 -3.88
N GLY A 186 9.03 9.76 -3.31
CA GLY A 186 10.30 10.33 -3.75
C GLY A 186 10.49 11.80 -3.39
N PHE A 187 9.68 12.37 -2.50
CA PHE A 187 9.81 13.77 -2.10
C PHE A 187 11.01 14.01 -1.17
N THR A 188 11.89 14.92 -1.57
CA THR A 188 12.69 15.70 -0.62
C THR A 188 11.77 16.74 0.03
N ILE A 189 11.65 16.72 1.36
CA ILE A 189 10.81 17.66 2.12
C ILE A 189 11.70 18.57 2.96
N VAL A 190 11.51 19.88 2.80
CA VAL A 190 12.16 20.90 3.63
C VAL A 190 11.08 21.58 4.47
N ASN A 191 11.10 21.30 5.78
CA ASN A 191 10.28 22.01 6.74
C ASN A 191 10.76 23.47 6.82
N ILE A 192 9.94 24.43 6.38
CA ILE A 192 10.27 25.85 6.45
C ILE A 192 10.04 26.35 7.86
N SER A 193 8.83 26.13 8.39
CA SER A 193 8.43 26.49 9.75
C SER A 193 7.21 25.69 10.16
N ASP A 194 7.29 25.05 11.32
CA ASP A 194 6.15 24.46 12.03
C ASP A 194 5.66 25.34 13.18
N PHE A 195 6.25 26.53 13.38
CA PHE A 195 5.92 27.46 14.46
C PHE A 195 6.02 26.88 15.89
N ASP A 196 6.61 25.70 16.03
CA ASP A 196 6.86 24.97 17.27
C ASP A 196 8.37 24.86 17.57
N GLY A 197 9.18 25.63 16.85
CA GLY A 197 10.64 25.69 16.97
C GLY A 197 11.38 24.77 16.00
N GLY A 198 10.68 24.12 15.06
CA GLY A 198 11.25 23.30 14.00
C GLY A 198 11.10 23.93 12.61
N GLY A 199 12.04 23.59 11.73
CA GLY A 199 12.15 24.14 10.37
C GLY A 199 13.35 25.05 10.16
N VAL A 200 13.63 25.35 8.88
CA VAL A 200 14.83 26.11 8.45
C VAL A 200 14.67 27.63 8.55
N ARG A 201 13.50 28.11 8.97
CA ARG A 201 13.17 29.53 9.14
C ARG A 201 12.31 29.73 10.40
N GLN A 202 12.86 30.37 11.43
CA GLN A 202 12.18 30.57 12.72
C GLN A 202 11.76 32.03 12.98
N ASP A 203 12.43 32.99 12.36
CA ASP A 203 12.25 34.42 12.66
C ASP A 203 11.22 35.06 11.71
N TRP A 204 9.94 34.85 11.99
CA TRP A 204 8.84 35.40 11.18
C TRP A 204 8.44 36.81 11.61
N PHE A 205 8.15 37.66 10.63
CA PHE A 205 7.66 39.02 10.82
C PHE A 205 6.64 39.39 9.75
N SER A 206 5.87 40.44 10.02
CA SER A 206 4.90 41.02 9.08
C SER A 206 5.40 42.29 8.41
N PHE A 207 4.83 42.63 7.26
CA PHE A 207 5.11 43.85 6.52
C PHE A 207 3.88 44.39 5.79
N GLY A 208 3.90 45.69 5.46
CA GLY A 208 2.81 46.37 4.76
C GLY A 208 1.61 46.65 5.66
N ASP A 209 0.42 46.61 5.08
CA ASP A 209 -0.85 46.87 5.72
C ASP A 209 -1.27 45.69 6.61
N VAL A 210 -0.67 45.55 7.78
CA VAL A 210 -0.98 44.48 8.75
C VAL A 210 -1.45 45.12 10.06
N GLY A 211 -2.55 44.61 10.62
CA GLY A 211 -3.05 45.03 11.93
C GLY A 211 -2.23 44.40 13.06
N SER A 212 -2.06 43.08 13.00
CA SER A 212 -1.20 42.34 13.92
C SER A 212 -0.66 41.06 13.30
N PHE A 213 0.48 40.60 13.81
CA PHE A 213 1.04 39.30 13.49
C PHE A 213 1.58 38.64 14.75
N ASP A 214 1.16 37.41 15.00
CA ASP A 214 1.64 36.59 16.12
C ASP A 214 2.05 35.21 15.57
N PRO A 215 3.35 34.88 15.55
CA PRO A 215 3.83 33.59 15.06
C PRO A 215 3.73 32.46 16.11
N ASN A 216 3.12 32.67 17.28
CA ASN A 216 3.11 31.70 18.38
C ASN A 216 1.73 31.51 19.02
N VAL A 217 0.65 31.57 18.24
CA VAL A 217 -0.70 31.35 18.77
C VAL A 217 -0.89 29.85 19.05
N ALA A 218 -1.31 29.47 20.25
CA ALA A 218 -1.48 28.07 20.62
C ALA A 218 -2.79 27.47 20.07
N GLY A 219 -2.79 26.16 19.82
CA GLY A 219 -3.99 25.39 19.47
C GLY A 219 -4.21 25.20 17.96
N GLY A 220 -3.13 25.25 17.18
CA GLY A 220 -3.11 24.90 15.77
C GLY A 220 -3.14 23.38 15.54
N PRO A 221 -3.01 22.95 14.28
CA PRO A 221 -3.00 21.53 13.91
C PRO A 221 -1.95 20.71 14.64
N THR A 222 -0.74 21.27 14.84
CA THR A 222 0.38 20.56 15.47
C THR A 222 1.00 21.26 16.68
N GLY A 223 0.36 22.31 17.21
CA GLY A 223 0.89 23.03 18.37
C GLY A 223 0.58 24.50 18.28
N ASN A 224 1.62 25.32 18.19
CA ASN A 224 1.52 26.74 17.90
C ASN A 224 1.42 26.97 16.40
N PHE A 225 0.86 28.11 16.01
CA PHE A 225 0.71 28.51 14.61
C PHE A 225 0.89 30.02 14.47
N ALA A 226 1.04 30.49 13.22
CA ALA A 226 1.09 31.90 12.91
C ALA A 226 -0.27 32.47 12.55
N GLN A 227 -0.58 33.65 13.11
CA GLN A 227 -1.79 34.39 12.82
C GLN A 227 -1.45 35.78 12.29
N LEU A 228 -1.97 36.12 11.11
CA LEU A 228 -1.89 37.46 10.53
C LEU A 228 -3.30 38.07 10.48
N ALA A 229 -3.44 39.24 11.08
CA ALA A 229 -4.68 40.01 11.06
C ALA A 229 -4.56 41.25 10.19
N TRP A 230 -5.60 41.52 9.42
CA TRP A 230 -5.76 42.70 8.59
C TRP A 230 -7.04 43.46 8.97
N GLU A 231 -6.89 44.74 9.25
CA GLU A 231 -7.98 45.61 9.73
C GLU A 231 -8.60 46.46 8.61
N GLY A 232 -8.32 46.15 7.34
CA GLY A 232 -8.89 46.86 6.19
C GLY A 232 -8.05 48.03 5.66
N SER A 233 -6.84 48.26 6.18
CA SER A 233 -5.93 49.30 5.65
C SER A 233 -5.49 48.98 4.23
N THR A 234 -5.44 49.98 3.35
CA THR A 234 -4.93 49.88 1.98
C THR A 234 -3.91 51.00 1.69
N GLU A 235 -3.26 51.54 2.71
CA GLU A 235 -2.36 52.69 2.58
C GLU A 235 -1.12 52.34 1.75
N ASN A 236 -0.53 51.16 2.00
CA ASN A 236 0.64 50.68 1.26
C ASN A 236 0.25 49.89 0.01
N GLY A 237 -0.96 49.31 -0.01
CA GLY A 237 -1.46 48.51 -1.12
C GLY A 237 -0.83 47.12 -1.22
N PHE A 238 -0.17 46.68 -0.15
CA PHE A 238 0.33 45.32 0.03
C PHE A 238 0.37 44.96 1.51
N ASN A 239 0.31 43.67 1.83
CA ASN A 239 0.56 43.12 3.16
C ASN A 239 1.24 41.76 3.06
N GLY A 240 1.73 41.24 4.18
CA GLY A 240 2.12 39.85 4.30
C GLY A 240 2.96 39.55 5.53
N SER A 241 3.40 38.30 5.58
CA SER A 241 4.34 37.77 6.56
C SER A 241 5.40 36.93 5.86
N SER A 242 6.60 36.90 6.45
CA SER A 242 7.74 36.16 5.94
C SER A 242 8.76 35.92 7.05
N ALA A 243 9.60 34.90 6.86
CA ALA A 243 10.85 34.75 7.61
C ALA A 243 12.08 35.33 6.88
N GLY A 244 11.85 36.13 5.84
CA GLY A 244 12.91 36.72 5.02
C GLY A 244 13.55 35.75 4.03
N ALA A 245 14.39 36.30 3.16
CA ALA A 245 15.21 35.53 2.23
C ALA A 245 16.47 34.99 2.92
N GLY A 246 17.01 33.87 2.42
CA GLY A 246 18.23 33.26 2.92
C GLY A 246 18.81 32.27 1.92
N GLU A 247 19.40 31.18 2.40
CA GLU A 247 19.81 30.05 1.55
C GLU A 247 18.59 29.46 0.82
N ASN A 248 18.79 29.03 -0.42
CA ASN A 248 17.76 28.35 -1.21
C ASN A 248 17.30 27.09 -0.47
N PHE A 249 16.00 26.81 -0.52
CA PHE A 249 15.44 25.69 0.23
C PHE A 249 15.78 24.33 -0.40
N LEU A 250 15.80 24.26 -1.72
CA LEU A 250 16.06 23.04 -2.48
C LEU A 250 17.45 23.05 -3.11
N ASP A 251 17.96 21.87 -3.45
CA ASP A 251 19.25 21.72 -4.15
C ASP A 251 19.20 22.32 -5.55
N GLN A 252 20.36 22.69 -6.10
CA GLN A 252 20.50 23.24 -7.44
C GLN A 252 20.03 22.29 -8.55
N SER A 253 19.96 20.98 -8.31
CA SER A 253 19.38 20.02 -9.25
C SER A 253 17.85 20.09 -9.36
N SER A 254 17.17 20.63 -8.35
CA SER A 254 15.71 20.68 -8.25
C SER A 254 15.11 21.79 -9.12
N THR A 255 15.09 21.58 -10.43
CA THR A 255 14.78 22.64 -11.41
C THR A 255 13.40 22.56 -12.05
N ASN A 256 12.69 21.44 -11.92
CA ASN A 256 11.39 21.27 -12.58
C ASN A 256 10.24 21.75 -11.67
N PRO A 257 9.51 22.83 -12.01
CA PRO A 257 8.41 23.34 -11.19
C PRO A 257 7.20 22.41 -11.12
N THR A 258 7.05 21.43 -12.02
CA THR A 258 5.96 20.42 -11.92
C THR A 258 6.21 19.39 -10.83
N GLU A 259 7.45 19.28 -10.37
CA GLU A 259 7.89 18.34 -9.32
C GLU A 259 7.95 19.00 -7.94
N ALA A 260 7.72 20.31 -7.86
CA ALA A 260 7.89 21.10 -6.66
C ALA A 260 6.56 21.63 -6.14
N PHE A 261 6.36 21.53 -4.83
CA PHE A 261 5.12 21.90 -4.16
C PHE A 261 5.42 22.72 -2.91
N ILE A 262 4.63 23.75 -2.66
CA ILE A 262 4.54 24.36 -1.32
C ILE A 262 3.31 23.79 -0.64
N GLU A 263 3.49 23.26 0.57
CA GLU A 263 2.41 22.75 1.39
C GLU A 263 2.32 23.51 2.71
N ILE A 264 1.11 23.84 3.12
CA ILE A 264 0.83 24.66 4.31
C ILE A 264 -0.55 24.31 4.85
N ASP A 265 -0.68 24.24 6.18
CA ASP A 265 -1.98 24.17 6.82
C ASP A 265 -2.52 25.59 6.98
N MET A 266 -3.77 25.84 6.60
CA MET A 266 -4.38 27.16 6.72
C MET A 266 -5.82 27.09 7.21
N SER A 267 -6.21 28.15 7.91
CA SER A 267 -7.58 28.45 8.30
C SER A 267 -7.83 29.96 8.20
N VAL A 268 -9.07 30.34 7.91
CA VAL A 268 -9.52 31.72 7.80
C VAL A 268 -10.73 31.96 8.68
N ASN A 269 -10.96 33.22 9.04
CA ASN A 269 -12.13 33.58 9.84
C ASN A 269 -13.39 33.87 9.01
N VAL A 270 -13.29 33.96 7.69
CA VAL A 270 -14.41 34.24 6.77
C VAL A 270 -14.33 33.28 5.59
N GLU A 271 -15.41 32.55 5.34
CA GLU A 271 -15.55 31.69 4.16
C GLU A 271 -15.46 32.50 2.87
N GLY A 272 -14.75 31.94 1.87
CA GLY A 272 -14.49 32.61 0.60
C GLY A 272 -13.34 33.62 0.67
N ALA A 273 -12.56 33.62 1.75
CA ALA A 273 -11.41 34.49 1.94
C ALA A 273 -10.35 34.33 0.85
N HIS A 274 -9.88 35.45 0.29
CA HIS A 274 -8.79 35.47 -0.68
C HIS A 274 -7.42 35.62 0.01
N VAL A 275 -6.55 34.62 -0.20
CA VAL A 275 -5.20 34.53 0.37
C VAL A 275 -4.18 34.35 -0.76
N ALA A 276 -2.93 34.75 -0.53
CA ALA A 276 -1.86 34.55 -1.49
C ALA A 276 -0.59 34.02 -0.84
N ILE A 277 -0.04 32.98 -1.46
CA ILE A 277 1.33 32.49 -1.23
C ILE A 277 2.22 33.13 -2.28
N GLN A 278 3.18 33.94 -1.87
CA GLN A 278 4.03 34.70 -2.78
C GLN A 278 5.49 34.28 -2.71
N LEU A 279 6.14 34.27 -3.88
CA LEU A 279 7.57 34.06 -4.06
C LEU A 279 8.14 35.32 -4.73
N ASN A 280 8.80 36.16 -3.95
CA ASN A 280 9.22 37.48 -4.40
C ASN A 280 10.68 37.45 -4.88
N ALA A 281 10.95 38.19 -5.96
CA ALA A 281 12.26 38.30 -6.60
C ALA A 281 12.90 36.95 -7.00
N ILE A 282 12.09 35.94 -7.32
CA ILE A 282 12.56 34.66 -7.86
C ILE A 282 12.66 34.78 -9.39
N ASP A 283 13.77 34.33 -9.97
CA ASP A 283 14.01 34.39 -11.42
C ASP A 283 13.82 35.78 -12.06
N GLY A 284 14.05 36.84 -11.28
CA GLY A 284 13.85 38.22 -11.74
C GLY A 284 12.39 38.67 -11.82
N ALA A 285 11.46 37.91 -11.24
CA ALA A 285 10.03 38.23 -11.18
C ALA A 285 9.44 38.00 -9.77
N ASN A 286 8.18 38.41 -9.59
CA ASN A 286 7.40 38.08 -8.39
C ASN A 286 6.27 37.16 -8.80
N PHE A 287 6.16 36.02 -8.14
CA PHE A 287 5.18 34.99 -8.39
C PHE A 287 4.22 34.87 -7.22
N ALA A 288 2.98 34.48 -7.46
CA ALA A 288 2.08 34.07 -6.39
C ALA A 288 1.08 33.01 -6.86
N TYR A 289 0.56 32.28 -5.87
CA TYR A 289 -0.65 31.49 -5.97
C TYR A 289 -1.74 32.17 -5.14
N ASN A 290 -2.76 32.71 -5.82
CA ASN A 290 -3.90 33.36 -5.17
C ASN A 290 -5.03 32.33 -5.09
N LEU A 291 -5.51 32.05 -3.87
CA LEU A 291 -6.54 31.06 -3.61
C LEU A 291 -7.72 31.64 -2.84
N ILE A 292 -8.86 30.99 -2.99
CA ILE A 292 -10.08 31.22 -2.20
C ILE A 292 -10.20 30.06 -1.22
N ILE A 293 -10.29 30.37 0.08
CA ILE A 293 -10.46 29.36 1.13
C ILE A 293 -11.96 29.18 1.41
N GLU A 294 -12.47 27.98 1.11
CA GLU A 294 -13.91 27.68 1.05
C GLU A 294 -14.55 27.31 2.40
N ASN A 295 -13.78 27.21 3.48
CA ASN A 295 -14.32 26.97 4.82
C ASN A 295 -13.38 27.53 5.90
N THR A 296 -13.83 27.57 7.14
CA THR A 296 -13.06 28.12 8.27
C THR A 296 -12.28 27.06 9.05
N GLU A 297 -12.36 25.79 8.65
CA GLU A 297 -11.63 24.70 9.31
C GLU A 297 -10.16 24.70 8.87
N TRP A 298 -9.31 24.03 9.64
CA TRP A 298 -7.92 23.80 9.24
C TRP A 298 -7.88 22.79 8.11
N ASN A 299 -7.24 23.16 7.00
CA ASN A 299 -7.02 22.30 5.85
C ASN A 299 -5.57 22.40 5.40
N THR A 300 -5.02 21.28 4.93
CA THR A 300 -3.72 21.25 4.25
C THR A 300 -3.91 21.62 2.78
N TYR A 301 -3.20 22.64 2.33
CA TYR A 301 -3.15 23.06 0.94
C TYR A 301 -1.78 22.72 0.34
N SER A 302 -1.78 22.18 -0.88
CA SER A 302 -0.56 21.88 -1.63
C SER A 302 -0.61 22.58 -2.99
N PHE A 303 0.40 23.40 -3.26
CA PHE A 303 0.46 24.27 -4.43
C PHE A 303 1.63 23.86 -5.33
N PRO A 304 1.38 23.32 -6.54
CA PRO A 304 2.45 23.06 -7.49
C PRO A 304 3.07 24.39 -7.94
N LEU A 305 4.39 24.49 -7.91
CA LEU A 305 5.10 25.69 -8.35
C LEU A 305 4.80 26.03 -9.80
N SER A 306 4.55 25.03 -10.65
CA SER A 306 4.16 25.23 -12.05
C SER A 306 2.85 25.98 -12.27
N GLU A 307 2.03 26.16 -11.24
CA GLU A 307 0.79 26.95 -11.33
C GLU A 307 0.94 28.38 -10.80
N PHE A 308 2.08 28.73 -10.21
CA PHE A 308 2.33 30.09 -9.75
C PHE A 308 2.35 31.06 -10.93
N ARG A 309 1.62 32.16 -10.80
CA ARG A 309 1.54 33.19 -11.84
C ARG A 309 2.48 34.33 -11.51
N ASN A 310 3.12 34.89 -12.53
CA ASN A 310 3.92 36.09 -12.37
C ASN A 310 3.05 37.31 -12.02
N ASN A 311 3.69 38.46 -11.78
CA ASN A 311 3.02 39.71 -11.38
C ASN A 311 2.14 39.51 -10.13
N PHE A 312 2.72 38.90 -9.08
CA PHE A 312 2.05 38.65 -7.80
C PHE A 312 0.73 37.85 -7.93
N GLY A 313 0.70 36.86 -8.84
CA GLY A 313 -0.47 36.00 -9.03
C GLY A 313 -1.47 36.51 -10.07
N PHE A 314 -1.33 37.77 -10.53
CA PHE A 314 -2.28 38.40 -11.45
C PHE A 314 -1.91 38.31 -12.93
N GLY A 315 -0.75 37.74 -13.24
CA GLY A 315 -0.28 37.54 -14.61
C GLY A 315 -0.51 36.12 -15.13
N GLU A 316 0.49 35.64 -15.86
CA GLU A 316 0.47 34.37 -16.57
C GLU A 316 1.32 33.33 -15.86
N VAL A 317 1.00 32.06 -16.09
CA VAL A 317 1.90 30.95 -15.78
C VAL A 317 3.03 30.97 -16.80
N VAL A 318 4.27 30.96 -16.32
CA VAL A 318 5.47 30.98 -17.17
C VAL A 318 6.08 29.59 -17.17
N GLU A 319 6.19 28.96 -18.33
CA GLU A 319 6.75 27.61 -18.44
C GLU A 319 8.17 27.53 -17.86
N GLY A 320 8.40 26.53 -17.00
CA GLY A 320 9.69 26.34 -16.33
C GLY A 320 10.00 27.34 -15.21
N SER A 321 9.05 28.21 -14.83
CA SER A 321 9.20 29.16 -13.73
C SER A 321 7.99 29.12 -12.78
N PRO A 322 8.17 29.46 -11.50
CA PRO A 322 9.43 29.73 -10.81
C PRO A 322 10.31 28.47 -10.68
N ASN A 323 11.61 28.61 -10.91
CA ASN A 323 12.57 27.54 -10.72
C ASN A 323 12.65 27.17 -9.22
N PRO A 324 12.32 25.93 -8.83
CA PRO A 324 12.26 25.56 -7.42
C PRO A 324 13.59 25.71 -6.69
N SER A 325 14.72 25.49 -7.37
CA SER A 325 16.05 25.61 -6.76
C SER A 325 16.45 27.04 -6.42
N ASN A 326 15.73 28.04 -6.94
CA ASN A 326 15.95 29.45 -6.64
C ASN A 326 15.05 29.97 -5.52
N VAL A 327 14.09 29.17 -5.04
CA VAL A 327 13.16 29.59 -3.98
C VAL A 327 13.90 29.63 -2.65
N ASN A 328 13.96 30.83 -2.04
CA ASN A 328 14.66 31.08 -0.78
C ASN A 328 13.84 31.89 0.24
N GLN A 329 12.64 32.28 -0.16
CA GLN A 329 11.67 33.04 0.61
C GLN A 329 10.25 32.62 0.18
N ILE A 330 9.37 32.44 1.15
CA ILE A 330 7.93 32.25 0.94
C ILE A 330 7.21 33.27 1.83
N ASN A 331 6.21 33.94 1.26
CA ASN A 331 5.41 34.92 1.96
C ASN A 331 3.95 34.48 1.99
N VAL A 332 3.28 34.70 3.12
CA VAL A 332 1.84 34.44 3.28
C VAL A 332 1.12 35.78 3.49
N SER A 333 0.07 36.04 2.70
CA SER A 333 -0.56 37.36 2.61
C SER A 333 -2.06 37.29 2.31
N ILE A 334 -2.76 38.39 2.57
CA ILE A 334 -4.18 38.57 2.25
C ILE A 334 -4.30 39.37 0.95
N VAL A 335 -5.14 38.91 0.02
CA VAL A 335 -5.36 39.60 -1.26
C VAL A 335 -6.33 40.76 -1.06
N GLN A 336 -5.82 41.97 -0.91
CA GLN A 336 -6.63 43.13 -0.49
C GLN A 336 -7.69 43.59 -1.50
N ASN A 337 -7.54 43.24 -2.78
CA ASN A 337 -8.36 43.79 -3.87
C ASN A 337 -9.62 42.96 -4.19
N ASP A 338 -9.74 41.76 -3.63
CA ASP A 338 -10.90 40.88 -3.83
C ASP A 338 -11.80 40.87 -2.59
N THR A 339 -12.98 40.25 -2.67
CA THR A 339 -13.91 40.13 -1.53
C THR A 339 -14.65 38.80 -1.57
N PRO A 340 -14.96 38.17 -0.42
CA PRO A 340 -14.66 38.65 0.93
C PRO A 340 -13.18 38.46 1.29
N ASN A 341 -12.61 39.42 2.02
CA ASN A 341 -11.27 39.27 2.57
C ASN A 341 -11.36 38.74 4.00
N PRO A 342 -10.49 37.81 4.39
CA PRO A 342 -10.33 37.50 5.79
C PRO A 342 -9.82 38.74 6.51
N THR A 343 -10.30 38.96 7.73
CA THR A 343 -9.58 39.86 8.65
C THR A 343 -8.51 39.11 9.44
N ILE A 344 -8.55 37.78 9.44
CA ILE A 344 -7.57 36.92 10.10
C ILE A 344 -7.29 35.69 9.24
N ILE A 345 -6.02 35.46 8.93
CA ILE A 345 -5.52 34.20 8.39
C ILE A 345 -4.65 33.53 9.45
N SER A 346 -4.81 32.22 9.59
CA SER A 346 -4.01 31.37 10.47
C SER A 346 -3.32 30.31 9.62
N PHE A 347 -2.04 30.06 9.85
CA PHE A 347 -1.28 29.10 9.07
C PHE A 347 -0.19 28.40 9.87
N ASP A 348 0.12 27.17 9.47
CA ASP A 348 1.02 26.26 10.18
C ASP A 348 1.70 25.28 9.20
N ASN A 349 2.73 24.55 9.64
CA ASN A 349 3.41 23.48 8.92
C ASN A 349 3.83 23.82 7.49
N LEU A 350 4.37 25.03 7.29
CA LEU A 350 4.84 25.46 5.97
C LEU A 350 6.06 24.63 5.56
N LYS A 351 5.97 23.98 4.41
CA LYS A 351 7.05 23.18 3.83
C LYS A 351 7.13 23.36 2.32
N ILE A 352 8.31 23.12 1.76
CA ILE A 352 8.49 22.94 0.32
C ILE A 352 8.95 21.50 0.06
N LYS A 353 8.36 20.86 -0.95
CA LYS A 353 8.64 19.49 -1.35
C LYS A 353 9.12 19.45 -2.80
N TYR A 354 10.03 18.53 -3.12
CA TYR A 354 10.48 18.28 -4.48
C TYR A 354 10.55 16.78 -4.77
N ARG A 355 9.85 16.29 -5.78
CA ARG A 355 9.90 14.88 -6.21
C ARG A 355 11.19 14.64 -7.00
N ASN A 356 12.05 13.76 -6.50
CA ASN A 356 13.38 13.47 -7.05
C ASN A 356 13.34 12.60 -8.30
#